data_AF-A0A257TDC6-F1
#
_entry.id   AF-A0A257TDC6-F1
#
_cell.length_a   1.000
_cell.length_b   1.000
_cell.length_c   1.000
_cell.angle_alpha   90.00
_cell.angle_beta   90.00
_cell.angle_gamma   90.00
#
_symmetry.space_group_name_H-M   'P 1'
#
loop_
_entity.id
_entity.type
_entity.pdbx_description
1 polymer ?
#
loop_
_entity_poly.entity_id
_entity_poly.type
_entity_poly.pdbx_seq_one_letter_code
_entity_poly.pdbx_strand_id
1 'polypeptide(L)'
;MNKQRDRSGFSIGQVAKAAGVNVETVRFYERENLIKQPAKPTIGMRQYASEVVMRIRFIKHAQALGFTLQETRELLALRADDAEVCAAMCYHAEVKLHSVQEKIRSLQGLETVLANLIKECKSGDARQRHSCPILQALDEEEIPGE
;
A
#
# COMPACT_ATOMS: atom_id res chain seq x y z
N MET A 1 -18.10 -0.02 -37.05
CA MET A 1 -17.77 1.36 -36.64
C MET A 1 -16.31 1.44 -36.19
N ASN A 2 -15.60 2.47 -36.65
CA ASN A 2 -14.15 2.58 -36.85
C ASN A 2 -13.22 2.37 -35.64
N LYS A 3 -12.30 1.39 -35.79
CA LYS A 3 -11.10 1.13 -34.97
C LYS A 3 -9.99 2.17 -35.25
N GLN A 4 -10.23 3.45 -34.94
CA GLN A 4 -9.23 4.52 -35.09
C GLN A 4 -9.26 5.43 -33.85
N ARG A 5 -8.33 5.19 -32.92
CA ARG A 5 -7.84 5.97 -31.76
C ARG A 5 -7.14 4.93 -30.89
N ASP A 6 -5.82 4.78 -30.80
CA ASP A 6 -4.77 5.76 -30.66
C ASP A 6 -3.44 5.04 -30.99
N ARG A 7 -2.73 5.47 -32.03
CA ARG A 7 -1.48 4.83 -32.52
C ARG A 7 -0.25 5.60 -32.03
N SER A 8 -0.31 6.07 -30.78
CA SER A 8 0.75 6.85 -30.14
C SER A 8 1.08 6.20 -28.80
N GLY A 9 2.11 5.34 -28.77
CA GLY A 9 2.59 4.80 -27.50
C GLY A 9 3.05 5.93 -26.58
N PHE A 10 2.64 5.89 -25.31
CA PHE A 10 3.02 6.89 -24.32
C PHE A 10 4.48 6.71 -23.94
N SER A 11 5.21 7.81 -23.75
CA SER A 11 6.52 7.76 -23.10
C SER A 11 6.35 7.49 -21.60
N ILE A 12 7.42 7.04 -20.91
CA ILE A 12 7.36 6.80 -19.46
C ILE A 12 6.93 8.05 -18.67
N GLY A 13 7.36 9.25 -19.13
CA GLY A 13 6.97 10.52 -18.52
C GLY A 13 5.49 10.86 -18.77
N GLN A 14 4.97 10.55 -19.96
CA GLN A 14 3.55 10.73 -20.24
C GLN A 14 2.68 9.74 -19.46
N VAL A 15 3.12 8.49 -19.31
CA VAL A 15 2.44 7.48 -18.45
C VAL A 15 2.42 7.97 -17.00
N ALA A 16 3.57 8.38 -16.46
CA ALA A 16 3.68 8.88 -15.09
C ALA A 16 2.72 10.06 -14.85
N LYS A 17 2.74 11.05 -15.75
CA LYS A 17 1.85 12.22 -15.69
C LYS A 17 0.37 11.81 -15.78
N ALA A 18 0.01 10.94 -16.73
CA ALA A 18 -1.36 10.50 -16.91
C ALA A 18 -1.87 9.65 -15.72
N ALA A 19 -1.01 8.84 -15.11
CA ALA A 19 -1.35 8.03 -13.95
C ALA A 19 -1.26 8.81 -12.62
N GLY A 20 -0.70 10.01 -12.62
CA GLY A 20 -0.50 10.83 -11.42
C GLY A 20 0.50 10.23 -10.44
N VAL A 21 1.61 9.70 -10.97
CA VAL A 21 2.76 9.16 -10.24
C VAL A 21 4.06 9.75 -10.79
N ASN A 22 5.18 9.59 -10.08
CA ASN A 22 6.49 9.94 -10.63
C ASN A 22 7.03 8.82 -11.53
N VAL A 23 8.10 9.11 -12.28
CA VAL A 23 8.72 8.15 -13.22
C VAL A 23 9.35 6.98 -12.47
N GLU A 24 9.88 7.23 -11.26
CA GLU A 24 10.47 6.22 -10.39
C GLU A 24 9.44 5.16 -9.96
N THR A 25 8.21 5.55 -9.68
CA THR A 25 7.08 4.66 -9.35
C THR A 25 6.71 3.78 -10.55
N VAL A 26 6.71 4.33 -11.76
CA VAL A 26 6.51 3.52 -12.97
C VAL A 26 7.61 2.47 -13.09
N ARG A 27 8.89 2.87 -12.96
CA ARG A 27 10.04 1.94 -12.99
C ARG A 27 10.00 0.92 -11.85
N PHE A 28 9.50 1.32 -10.68
CA PHE A 28 9.32 0.43 -9.55
C PHE A 28 8.30 -0.66 -9.88
N TYR A 29 7.13 -0.30 -10.40
CA TYR A 29 6.13 -1.29 -10.82
C TYR A 29 6.61 -2.19 -11.97
N GLU A 30 7.52 -1.73 -12.84
CA GLU A 30 8.18 -2.61 -13.81
C GLU A 30 9.06 -3.66 -13.13
N ARG A 31 9.90 -3.26 -12.16
CA ARG A 31 10.78 -4.18 -11.42
C ARG A 31 10.00 -5.21 -10.62
N GLU A 32 8.87 -4.80 -10.04
CA GLU A 32 7.96 -5.67 -9.30
C GLU A 32 7.06 -6.53 -10.21
N ASN A 33 7.25 -6.48 -11.54
CA ASN A 33 6.45 -7.18 -12.55
C ASN A 33 4.94 -6.88 -12.46
N LEU A 34 4.57 -5.72 -11.92
CA LEU A 34 3.18 -5.29 -11.81
C LEU A 34 2.71 -4.64 -13.11
N ILE A 35 3.62 -4.07 -13.90
CA ILE A 35 3.35 -3.61 -15.26
C ILE A 35 4.36 -4.20 -16.22
N LYS A 36 3.94 -4.50 -17.45
CA LYS A 36 4.82 -5.04 -18.48
C LYS A 36 5.77 -3.96 -18.97
N GLN A 37 7.07 -4.18 -18.82
CA GLN A 37 8.08 -3.33 -19.45
C GLN A 37 8.05 -3.52 -20.98
N PRO A 38 7.90 -2.45 -21.77
CA PRO A 38 7.98 -2.53 -23.22
C PRO A 38 9.38 -2.98 -23.68
N ALA A 39 9.43 -3.70 -24.80
CA ALA A 39 10.68 -4.08 -25.44
C ALA A 39 11.56 -2.85 -25.69
N LYS A 40 12.87 -3.00 -25.49
CA LYS A 40 13.82 -1.93 -25.77
C LYS A 40 13.84 -1.72 -27.30
N PRO A 41 13.46 -0.54 -27.81
CA PRO A 41 13.47 -0.30 -29.25
C PRO A 41 14.91 -0.16 -29.76
N THR A 42 15.13 -0.47 -31.04
CA THR A 42 16.42 -0.30 -31.72
C THR A 42 16.86 1.17 -31.77
N ILE A 43 15.89 2.09 -31.92
CA ILE A 43 16.10 3.54 -31.94
C ILE A 43 14.91 4.18 -31.21
N GLY A 44 15.17 5.19 -30.37
CA GLY A 44 14.14 5.97 -29.68
C GLY A 44 13.82 5.47 -28.27
N MET A 45 12.58 5.72 -27.82
CA MET A 45 12.15 5.53 -26.43
C MET A 45 11.19 4.35 -26.29
N ARG A 46 11.16 3.71 -25.12
CA ARG A 46 10.11 2.74 -24.79
C ARG A 46 8.73 3.39 -24.91
N GLN A 47 7.82 2.67 -25.55
CA GLN A 47 6.44 3.07 -25.79
C GLN A 47 5.50 2.18 -24.98
N TYR A 48 4.66 2.79 -24.16
CA TYR A 48 3.68 2.11 -23.33
C TYR A 48 2.29 2.25 -23.94
N ALA A 49 1.49 1.19 -23.82
CA ALA A 49 0.09 1.23 -24.22
C ALA A 49 -0.75 1.98 -23.18
N SER A 50 -1.90 2.50 -23.59
CA SER A 50 -2.79 3.26 -22.71
C SER A 50 -3.33 2.42 -21.54
N GLU A 51 -3.42 1.10 -21.68
CA GLU A 51 -3.84 0.21 -20.60
C GLU A 51 -2.87 0.24 -19.41
N VAL A 52 -1.59 0.57 -19.64
CA VAL A 52 -0.59 0.72 -18.57
C VAL A 52 -1.00 1.85 -17.61
N VAL A 53 -1.55 2.95 -18.13
CA VAL A 53 -2.03 4.06 -17.29
C VAL A 53 -3.18 3.60 -16.39
N MET A 54 -4.15 2.86 -16.94
CA MET A 54 -5.26 2.30 -16.16
C MET A 54 -4.77 1.34 -15.09
N ARG A 55 -3.79 0.49 -15.43
CA ARG A 55 -3.18 -0.47 -14.50
C ARG A 55 -2.41 0.21 -13.36
N ILE A 56 -1.65 1.26 -13.64
CA ILE A 56 -0.94 2.03 -12.60
C ILE A 56 -1.92 2.73 -11.67
N ARG A 57 -3.00 3.33 -12.21
CA ARG A 57 -4.06 3.92 -11.37
C ARG A 57 -4.69 2.88 -10.46
N PHE A 58 -4.98 1.69 -10.98
CA PHE A 58 -5.49 0.57 -10.18
C PHE A 58 -4.55 0.23 -9.02
N ILE A 59 -3.25 0.04 -9.30
CA ILE A 59 -2.25 -0.27 -8.27
C ILE A 59 -2.22 0.82 -7.21
N LYS A 60 -2.20 2.10 -7.62
CA LYS A 60 -2.21 3.25 -6.71
C LYS A 60 -3.44 3.25 -5.80
N HIS A 61 -4.62 2.99 -6.35
CA HIS A 61 -5.86 2.95 -5.56
C HIS A 61 -5.89 1.75 -4.60
N ALA A 62 -5.43 0.57 -5.02
CA ALA A 62 -5.31 -0.58 -4.14
C ALA A 62 -4.36 -0.30 -2.97
N GLN A 63 -3.19 0.28 -3.23
CA GLN A 63 -2.26 0.67 -2.17
C GLN A 63 -2.84 1.72 -1.21
N ALA A 64 -3.63 2.67 -1.71
CA ALA A 64 -4.32 3.65 -0.88
C ALA A 64 -5.38 3.02 0.04
N LEU A 65 -5.95 1.88 -0.35
CA LEU A 65 -6.88 1.08 0.45
C LEU A 65 -6.17 0.11 1.41
N GLY A 66 -4.84 0.15 1.49
CA GLY A 66 -4.05 -0.70 2.39
C GLY A 66 -3.72 -2.08 1.82
N PHE A 67 -3.98 -2.33 0.53
CA PHE A 67 -3.48 -3.53 -0.12
C PHE A 67 -1.97 -3.44 -0.33
N THR A 68 -1.29 -4.52 0.00
CA THR A 68 0.12 -4.77 -0.32
C THR A 68 0.28 -4.94 -1.83
N LEU A 69 1.52 -4.86 -2.30
CA LEU A 69 1.83 -5.12 -3.71
C LEU A 69 1.50 -6.56 -4.13
N GLN A 70 1.64 -7.51 -3.20
CA GLN A 70 1.31 -8.91 -3.42
C GLN A 70 -0.20 -9.09 -3.61
N GLU A 71 -1.02 -8.58 -2.69
CA GLU A 71 -2.49 -8.63 -2.83
C GLU A 71 -2.93 -7.88 -4.10
N THR A 72 -2.33 -6.73 -4.39
CA THR A 72 -2.64 -5.97 -5.62
C THR A 72 -2.35 -6.79 -6.88
N ARG A 73 -1.33 -7.65 -6.89
CA ARG A 73 -1.03 -8.55 -8.01
C ARG A 73 -2.13 -9.58 -8.20
N GLU A 74 -2.65 -10.14 -7.12
CA GLU A 74 -3.77 -11.09 -7.13
C GLU A 74 -5.04 -10.41 -7.66
N LEU A 75 -5.35 -9.20 -7.18
CA LEU A 75 -6.47 -8.40 -7.69
C LEU A 75 -6.33 -8.10 -9.19
N LEU A 76 -5.12 -7.82 -9.68
CA LEU A 76 -4.87 -7.59 -11.11
C LEU A 76 -5.07 -8.84 -11.97
N ALA A 77 -4.89 -10.05 -11.41
CA ALA A 77 -5.09 -11.31 -12.12
C ALA A 77 -6.58 -11.67 -12.23
N LEU A 78 -7.38 -11.32 -11.22
CA LEU A 78 -8.82 -11.59 -11.21
C LEU A 78 -9.58 -10.87 -12.32
N ARG A 79 -9.08 -9.73 -12.81
CA ARG A 79 -9.74 -8.86 -13.81
C ARG A 79 -9.93 -9.48 -15.21
N ALA A 80 -9.63 -10.76 -15.39
CA ALA A 80 -9.71 -11.47 -16.66
C ALA A 80 -11.08 -12.12 -16.95
N ASP A 81 -11.92 -12.41 -15.93
CA ASP A 81 -13.17 -13.19 -16.08
C ASP A 81 -14.40 -12.59 -15.36
N ASP A 82 -15.37 -12.07 -16.12
CA ASP A 82 -16.35 -11.05 -15.66
C ASP A 82 -17.31 -11.42 -14.50
N ALA A 83 -17.71 -12.69 -14.34
CA ALA A 83 -18.71 -13.05 -13.32
C ALA A 83 -18.10 -13.42 -11.95
N GLU A 84 -16.90 -14.01 -11.95
CA GLU A 84 -16.21 -14.43 -10.73
C GLU A 84 -15.37 -13.29 -10.13
N VAL A 85 -15.06 -12.23 -10.91
CA VAL A 85 -14.32 -11.04 -10.46
C VAL A 85 -14.97 -10.41 -9.23
N CYS A 86 -16.28 -10.18 -9.23
CA CYS A 86 -16.93 -9.44 -8.16
C CYS A 86 -16.88 -10.20 -6.83
N ALA A 87 -17.17 -11.49 -6.83
CA ALA A 87 -17.11 -12.31 -5.63
C ALA A 87 -15.68 -12.40 -5.07
N ALA A 88 -14.70 -12.64 -5.95
CA ALA A 88 -13.29 -12.71 -5.53
C ALA A 88 -12.77 -11.35 -5.02
N MET A 89 -13.12 -10.24 -5.67
CA MET A 89 -12.77 -8.89 -5.20
C MET A 89 -13.38 -8.58 -3.83
N CYS A 90 -14.65 -8.93 -3.62
CA CYS A 90 -15.32 -8.77 -2.32
C CYS A 90 -14.59 -9.56 -1.23
N TYR A 91 -14.23 -10.82 -1.50
CA TYR A 91 -13.47 -11.64 -0.55
C TYR A 91 -12.16 -10.97 -0.13
N HIS A 92 -11.34 -10.49 -1.08
CA HIS A 92 -10.10 -9.79 -0.74
C HIS A 92 -10.33 -8.49 0.05
N ALA A 93 -11.41 -7.75 -0.25
CA ALA A 93 -11.78 -6.56 0.49
C ALA A 93 -12.21 -6.87 1.93
N GLU A 94 -12.96 -7.95 2.15
CA GLU A 94 -13.36 -8.42 3.48
C GLU A 94 -12.15 -8.85 4.31
N VAL A 95 -11.22 -9.62 3.73
CA VAL A 95 -9.96 -10.00 4.38
C VAL A 95 -9.15 -8.76 4.76
N LYS A 96 -9.06 -7.77 3.86
CA LYS A 96 -8.36 -6.50 4.14
C LYS A 96 -9.05 -5.72 5.27
N LEU A 97 -10.38 -5.64 5.26
CA LEU A 97 -11.15 -4.97 6.30
C LEU A 97 -10.88 -5.60 7.67
N HIS A 98 -10.90 -6.94 7.76
CA HIS A 98 -10.59 -7.65 8.99
C HIS A 98 -9.17 -7.35 9.49
N SER A 99 -8.17 -7.38 8.60
CA SER A 99 -6.79 -7.03 8.95
C SER A 99 -6.66 -5.60 9.48
N VAL A 100 -7.37 -4.64 8.88
CA VAL A 100 -7.41 -3.25 9.34
C VAL A 100 -8.07 -3.16 10.73
N GLN A 101 -9.18 -3.85 10.96
CA GLN A 101 -9.87 -3.86 12.25
C GLN A 101 -9.00 -4.44 13.38
N GLU A 102 -8.27 -5.53 13.11
CA GLU A 102 -7.33 -6.10 14.09
C GLU A 102 -6.18 -5.13 14.39
N LYS A 103 -5.66 -4.44 13.37
CA LYS A 103 -4.61 -3.44 13.57
C LYS A 103 -5.11 -2.26 14.40
N ILE A 104 -6.34 -1.81 14.17
CA ILE A 104 -6.98 -0.75 14.98
C ILE A 104 -7.08 -1.21 16.44
N ARG A 105 -7.56 -2.44 16.70
CA ARG A 105 -7.68 -2.96 18.07
C ARG A 105 -6.33 -3.00 18.78
N SER A 106 -5.29 -3.49 18.12
CA SER A 106 -3.92 -3.51 18.66
C SER A 106 -3.40 -2.09 18.96
N LEU A 107 -3.60 -1.14 18.02
CA LEU A 107 -3.17 0.24 18.22
C LEU A 107 -3.91 0.95 19.36
N GLN A 108 -5.21 0.67 19.55
CA GLN A 108 -5.99 1.18 20.68
C GLN A 108 -5.52 0.61 22.03
N GLY A 109 -5.11 -0.66 22.06
CA GLY A 109 -4.48 -1.27 23.22
C GLY A 109 -3.17 -0.56 23.59
N LEU A 110 -2.27 -0.38 22.61
CA LEU A 110 -1.02 0.34 22.80
C LEU A 110 -1.23 1.80 23.23
N GLU A 111 -2.20 2.49 22.64
CA GLU A 111 -2.58 3.85 23.03
C GLU A 111 -2.97 3.91 24.51
N THR A 112 -3.77 2.94 24.97
CA THR A 112 -4.21 2.86 26.38
C THR A 112 -3.02 2.66 27.32
N VAL A 113 -2.11 1.73 26.98
CA VAL A 113 -0.89 1.48 27.78
C VAL A 113 -0.03 2.74 27.87
N LEU A 114 0.26 3.38 26.73
CA LEU A 114 1.05 4.61 26.69
C LEU A 114 0.39 5.75 27.47
N ALA A 115 -0.93 5.92 27.36
CA ALA A 115 -1.67 6.93 28.10
C ALA A 115 -1.57 6.73 29.62
N ASN A 116 -1.65 5.47 30.09
CA ASN A 116 -1.49 5.14 31.51
C ASN A 116 -0.07 5.43 32.01
N LEU A 117 0.96 4.98 31.28
CA LEU A 117 2.36 5.25 31.63
C LEU A 117 2.65 6.76 31.71
N ILE A 118 2.11 7.55 30.78
CA ILE A 118 2.24 9.01 30.80
C ILE A 118 1.54 9.61 32.03
N LYS A 119 0.34 9.12 32.37
CA LYS A 119 -0.40 9.61 33.54
C LYS A 119 0.35 9.33 34.83
N GLU A 120 0.86 8.12 35.00
CA GLU A 120 1.64 7.72 36.18
C GLU A 120 2.93 8.53 36.28
N CYS A 121 3.65 8.68 35.16
CA CYS A 121 4.87 9.48 35.10
C CYS A 121 4.64 10.96 35.49
N LYS A 122 3.51 11.56 35.08
CA LYS A 122 3.15 12.94 35.45
C LYS A 122 2.70 13.08 36.90
N SER A 123 2.24 11.99 37.51
CA SER A 123 1.73 11.97 38.89
C SER A 123 2.82 11.68 39.93
N GLY A 124 3.94 11.07 39.49
CA GLY A 124 5.10 10.76 40.33
C GLY A 124 6.05 11.93 40.56
N ASP A 125 7.02 11.75 41.47
CA ASP A 125 8.08 12.73 41.70
C ASP A 125 9.09 12.72 40.54
N ALA A 126 8.97 13.70 39.64
CA ALA A 126 9.83 13.87 38.47
C ALA A 126 11.33 14.03 38.79
N ARG A 127 11.71 14.19 40.06
CA ARG A 127 13.11 14.34 40.49
C ARG A 127 13.84 13.00 40.67
N GLN A 128 13.13 11.87 40.66
CA GLN A 128 13.72 10.54 40.87
C GLN A 128 13.64 9.68 39.60
N ARG A 129 14.78 9.59 38.88
CA ARG A 129 14.90 8.76 37.65
C ARG A 129 14.53 7.29 37.88
N HIS A 130 14.81 6.76 39.07
CA HIS A 130 14.51 5.37 39.45
C HIS A 130 13.00 5.10 39.70
N SER A 131 12.16 6.14 39.72
CA SER A 131 10.71 6.03 39.92
C SER A 131 9.92 6.30 38.63
N CYS A 132 10.58 6.41 37.47
CA CYS A 132 9.91 6.68 36.19
C CYS A 132 9.21 5.41 35.69
N PRO A 133 7.86 5.36 35.64
CA PRO A 133 7.13 4.17 35.21
C PRO A 133 7.38 3.82 33.74
N ILE A 134 7.65 4.83 32.90
CA ILE A 134 7.97 4.63 31.48
C ILE A 134 9.31 3.91 31.31
N LEU A 135 10.33 4.27 32.08
CA LEU A 135 11.64 3.60 32.00
C LEU A 135 11.53 2.16 32.50
N GLN A 136 10.80 1.94 33.59
CA GLN A 136 10.55 0.59 34.12
C GLN A 136 9.86 -0.30 33.08
N ALA A 137 8.79 0.19 32.44
CA ALA A 137 8.08 -0.57 31.40
C ALA A 137 8.90 -0.82 30.12
N LEU A 138 9.96 -0.04 29.84
CA LEU A 138 10.86 -0.26 28.70
C LEU A 138 12.04 -1.19 29.05
N ASP A 139 12.40 -1.26 30.34
CA ASP A 139 13.44 -2.17 30.85
C ASP A 139 12.85 -3.57 31.15
N GLU A 140 11.53 -3.70 31.28
CA GLU A 140 10.82 -4.97 31.34
C GLU A 140 10.82 -5.65 29.96
N GLU A 141 11.34 -6.90 29.88
CA GLU A 141 11.51 -7.65 28.63
C GLU A 141 10.19 -8.09 27.95
N GLU A 142 9.03 -7.83 28.56
CA GLU A 142 7.71 -8.19 28.02
C GLU A 142 6.87 -6.94 27.73
N ILE A 143 6.60 -6.70 26.44
CA ILE A 143 5.62 -5.68 26.01
C ILE A 143 4.22 -6.25 26.26
N PRO A 144 3.37 -5.65 27.12
CA PRO A 144 2.02 -6.15 27.34
C PRO A 144 1.15 -5.89 26.09
N GLY A 145 0.77 -6.95 25.37
CA GLY A 145 -0.21 -6.88 24.27
C GLY A 145 0.10 -7.65 22.99
N GLU A 146 0.97 -8.68 23.02
CA GLU A 146 1.02 -9.70 21.95
C GLU A 146 -0.14 -10.71 22.04
#